data_AF-A0A496XK79-F1
#
_entry.id   AF-A0A496XK79-F1
#
_cell.length_a   1.000
_cell.length_b   1.000
_cell.length_c   1.000
_cell.angle_alpha   90.00
_cell.angle_beta   90.00
_cell.angle_gamma   90.00
#
_symmetry.space_group_name_H-M   'P 1'
#
loop_
_entity.id
_entity.type
_entity.pdbx_description
1 polymer ?
#
loop_
_entity_poly.entity_id
_entity_poly.type
_entity_poly.pdbx_seq_one_letter_code
_entity_poly.pdbx_strand_id
1 'polypeptide(L)' 'MKVKKIRLNAKCSDLCWVQLVDDEGNPIVEGDGYVPDFMPGEHSGDYVELDIDPDTGIILNWDKTYPQDMMIKDVEEM' A
#
# COMPACT_ATOMS: atom_id res chain seq x y z
N MET A 1 -14.30 -26.90 -3.20
CA MET A 1 -14.54 -25.44 -3.20
C MET A 1 -13.23 -24.77 -3.55
N LYS A 2 -13.18 -23.87 -4.54
CA LYS A 2 -11.97 -23.10 -4.88
C LYS A 2 -12.11 -21.69 -4.33
N VAL A 3 -11.10 -21.19 -3.62
CA VAL A 3 -11.05 -19.79 -3.15
C VAL A 3 -10.83 -18.89 -4.36
N LYS A 4 -11.63 -17.82 -4.48
CA LYS A 4 -11.53 -16.87 -5.61
C LYS A 4 -10.67 -15.64 -5.30
N LYS A 5 -10.71 -15.16 -4.06
CA LYS A 5 -10.08 -13.90 -3.64
C LYS A 5 -9.93 -13.86 -2.12
N ILE A 6 -8.83 -13.30 -1.64
CA ILE A 6 -8.66 -12.87 -0.24
C ILE A 6 -8.92 -11.36 -0.20
N ARG A 7 -9.80 -10.91 0.71
CA ARG A 7 -10.00 -9.48 0.98
C ARG A 7 -9.48 -9.16 2.37
N LEU A 8 -8.54 -8.23 2.44
CA LEU A 8 -7.97 -7.72 3.68
C LEU A 8 -8.40 -6.27 3.86
N ASN A 9 -8.85 -5.94 5.07
CA ASN A 9 -9.12 -4.57 5.51
C ASN A 9 -8.41 -4.40 6.85
N ALA A 10 -7.41 -3.52 6.90
CA ALA A 10 -6.58 -3.28 8.08
C ALA A 10 -6.65 -1.82 8.48
N LYS A 11 -6.98 -1.58 9.76
CA LYS A 11 -7.01 -0.23 10.31
C LYS A 11 -5.59 0.23 10.65
N CYS A 12 -5.18 1.33 10.06
CA CYS A 12 -3.97 2.08 10.37
C CYS A 12 -4.37 3.36 11.13
N SER A 13 -4.63 3.26 12.43
CA SER A 13 -4.76 4.46 13.26
C SER A 13 -3.38 4.91 13.70
N ASP A 14 -2.94 6.06 13.18
CA ASP A 14 -1.73 6.81 13.56
C ASP A 14 -0.40 6.03 13.49
N LEU A 15 -0.34 4.86 12.83
CA LEU A 15 0.85 4.02 12.81
C LEU A 15 0.97 3.12 11.57
N CYS A 16 0.58 3.63 10.40
CA CYS A 16 0.91 3.00 9.12
C CYS A 16 2.38 3.24 8.82
N TRP A 17 3.24 2.26 9.09
CA TRP A 17 4.65 2.34 8.72
C TRP A 17 4.86 1.92 7.27
N VAL A 18 5.64 2.72 6.53
CA VAL A 18 5.91 2.58 5.11
C VAL A 18 7.39 2.82 4.84
N GLN A 19 7.95 2.07 3.90
CA GLN A 19 9.33 2.24 3.44
C GLN A 19 9.42 1.97 1.95
N LEU A 20 10.11 2.87 1.24
CA LEU A 20 10.54 2.65 -0.14
C LEU A 20 11.97 2.13 -0.12
N VAL A 21 12.23 1.10 -0.92
CA VAL A 21 13.55 0.49 -1.05
C VAL A 21 14.01 0.53 -2.50
N ASP A 22 15.33 0.61 -2.72
CA ASP A 22 15.93 0.48 -4.03
C ASP A 22 15.97 -0.98 -4.52
N ASP A 23 16.55 -1.21 -5.70
CA ASP A 23 16.69 -2.54 -6.30
C ASP A 23 17.69 -3.46 -5.57
N GLU A 24 18.56 -2.89 -4.73
CA GLU A 24 19.47 -3.61 -3.85
C GLU A 24 18.85 -3.90 -2.47
N GLY A 25 17.66 -3.34 -2.19
CA GLY A 25 16.94 -3.48 -0.94
C GLY A 25 17.36 -2.48 0.14
N ASN A 26 18.11 -1.43 -0.20
CA ASN A 26 18.43 -0.35 0.74
C ASN A 26 17.25 0.62 0.85
N PRO A 27 16.95 1.16 2.04
CA PRO A 27 15.90 2.15 2.21
C PRO A 27 16.26 3.46 1.50
N ILE A 28 15.34 3.94 0.68
CA ILE A 28 15.38 5.28 0.07
C ILE A 28 14.74 6.29 1.02
N VAL A 29 13.58 5.95 1.58
CA VAL A 29 12.82 6.76 2.55
C VAL A 29 11.88 5.87 3.37
N GLU A 30 11.59 6.26 4.60
CA GLU A 30 10.64 5.61 5.49
C GLU A 30 9.84 6.63 6.30
N GLY A 31 8.63 6.27 6.72
CA GLY A 31 7.76 7.11 7.54
C GLY A 31 6.64 6.31 8.19
N ASP A 32 6.02 6.88 9.21
CA ASP A 32 4.83 6.33 9.85
C ASP A 32 3.73 7.37 10.01
N GLY A 33 2.47 6.97 9.79
CA GLY A 33 1.36 7.92 9.89
C GLY A 33 0.01 7.33 9.50
N TYR A 34 -0.80 8.10 8.78
CA TYR A 34 -2.06 7.60 8.19
C TYR A 34 -1.79 6.76 6.95
N VAL A 35 -2.86 6.21 6.36
CA VAL A 35 -2.77 5.45 5.11
C VAL A 35 -2.26 6.38 4.00
N PRO A 36 -1.16 6.04 3.30
CA PRO A 36 -0.65 6.87 2.21
C PRO A 36 -1.62 6.97 1.05
N ASP A 37 -1.62 8.12 0.38
CA ASP A 37 -2.49 8.40 -0.77
C ASP A 37 -2.25 7.48 -1.96
N PHE A 38 -1.06 6.88 -2.08
CA PHE A 38 -0.75 5.92 -3.13
C PHE A 38 -1.34 4.51 -2.93
N MET A 39 -1.86 4.20 -1.74
CA MET A 39 -2.46 2.88 -1.51
C MET A 39 -3.64 2.66 -2.48
N PRO A 40 -4.01 1.42 -2.80
CA PRO A 40 -5.14 1.19 -3.69
C PRO A 40 -6.49 1.41 -3.00
N GLY A 41 -7.39 2.13 -3.67
CA GLY A 41 -8.76 2.39 -3.19
C GLY A 41 -9.02 3.87 -2.93
N GLU A 42 -10.23 4.19 -2.46
CA GLU A 42 -10.56 5.54 -1.98
C GLU A 42 -10.35 5.58 -0.45
N HIS A 43 -9.25 6.17 0.00
CA HIS A 43 -8.90 6.28 1.43
C HIS A 43 -9.63 7.43 2.09
N SER A 44 -10.96 7.35 2.17
CA SER A 44 -11.75 8.24 3.04
C SER A 44 -11.72 7.77 4.50
N GLY A 45 -10.52 7.43 5.03
CA GLY A 45 -10.31 6.96 6.41
C GLY A 45 -9.03 6.13 6.64
N ASP A 46 -8.90 5.59 7.85
CA ASP A 46 -7.72 4.87 8.38
C ASP A 46 -7.55 3.43 7.87
N TYR A 47 -8.00 3.06 6.67
CA TYR A 47 -8.07 1.64 6.28
C TYR A 47 -7.33 1.34 4.97
N VAL A 48 -6.46 0.33 5.01
CA VAL A 48 -5.89 -0.29 3.81
C VAL A 48 -6.78 -1.43 3.36
N GLU A 49 -7.23 -1.38 2.10
CA GLU A 49 -8.01 -2.45 1.47
C GLU A 49 -7.22 -3.15 0.37
N LEU A 50 -7.00 -4.46 0.52
CA LEU A 50 -6.30 -5.27 -0.48
C LEU A 50 -7.17 -6.43 -0.95
N ASP A 51 -7.28 -6.54 -2.26
CA ASP A 51 -7.82 -7.71 -2.95
C ASP A 51 -6.64 -8.55 -3.45
N ILE A 52 -6.50 -9.78 -2.96
CA ILE A 52 -5.34 -10.63 -3.23
C ILE A 52 -5.77 -11.91 -3.93
N ASP A 53 -5.04 -12.25 -4.99
CA ASP A 53 -5.14 -13.54 -5.66
C ASP A 53 -4.59 -14.65 -4.74
N PRO A 54 -5.41 -15.67 -4.38
CA PRO A 54 -4.99 -16.68 -3.40
C PRO A 54 -3.94 -17.66 -3.93
N ASP A 55 -3.81 -17.79 -5.26
CA ASP A 55 -2.90 -18.74 -5.88
C ASP A 55 -1.49 -18.13 -6.03
N THR A 56 -1.39 -16.80 -6.23
CA THR A 56 -0.14 -16.08 -6.53
C THR A 56 0.30 -15.07 -5.47
N GLY A 57 -0.62 -14.62 -4.61
CA GLY A 57 -0.37 -13.53 -3.66
C GLY A 57 -0.35 -12.13 -4.29
N ILE A 58 -0.66 -12.01 -5.58
CA ILE A 58 -0.67 -10.72 -6.27
C ILE A 58 -1.84 -9.86 -5.79
N ILE A 59 -1.55 -8.60 -5.46
CA ILE A 59 -2.58 -7.58 -5.18
C ILE A 59 -3.26 -7.19 -6.50
N LEU A 60 -4.58 -7.37 -6.55
CA LEU A 60 -5.42 -7.21 -7.73
C LEU A 60 -5.95 -5.78 -7.92
N ASN A 61 -6.03 -5.00 -6.85
CA ASN A 61 -6.53 -3.62 -6.85
C ASN A 61 -5.43 -2.56 -6.87
N TRP A 62 -4.16 -2.93 -7.00
CA TRP A 62 -3.04 -1.97 -7.07
C TRP A 62 -3.04 -1.23 -8.41
N ASP A 63 -3.22 0.09 -8.38
CA ASP A 63 -3.21 0.92 -9.59
C ASP A 63 -1.77 1.15 -10.05
N LYS A 64 -1.39 0.49 -11.16
CA LYS A 64 -0.06 0.61 -11.77
C LYS A 64 0.15 1.95 -12.48
N THR A 65 -0.90 2.73 -12.67
CA THR A 65 -0.82 4.05 -13.32
C THR A 65 -0.47 5.16 -12.34
N TYR A 66 -0.42 4.87 -11.04
CA TYR A 66 0.04 5.84 -10.05
C TYR A 66 1.49 6.25 -10.32
N PRO A 67 1.77 7.55 -10.52
CA PRO A 67 3.13 8.01 -10.77
C PRO A 67 4.02 7.63 -9.59
N GLN A 68 5.11 6.91 -9.85
CA GLN A 68 6.05 6.50 -8.80
C GLN A 68 6.63 7.73 -8.08
N ASP A 69 6.81 8.83 -8.80
CA ASP A 69 7.23 10.12 -8.24
C ASP A 69 6.24 10.71 -7.22
N MET A 70 4.96 10.35 -7.27
CA MET A 70 3.97 10.77 -6.25
C MET A 70 4.11 9.95 -4.97
N MET A 71 4.41 8.65 -5.08
CA MET A 71 4.66 7.79 -3.91
C MET A 71 5.83 8.30 -3.06
N ILE A 72 6.86 8.84 -3.72
CA ILE A 72 8.03 9.42 -3.05
C ILE A 72 7.66 10.66 -2.25
N LYS A 73 6.82 11.54 -2.81
CA LYS A 73 6.39 12.77 -2.13
C LYS A 73 5.53 12.50 -0.91
N ASP A 74 4.58 11.57 -1.02
CA ASP A 74 3.72 11.20 0.11
C ASP A 74 4.57 10.71 1.29
N VAL A 75 5.65 9.96 1.04
CA VAL A 75 6.52 9.45 2.11
C VAL A 75 7.53 10.50 2.63
N GLU A 76 7.88 11.52 1.83
CA GLU A 76 8.67 12.67 2.30
C GLU A 76 7.84 13.67 3.12
N GLU A 77 6.51 13.70 2.94
CA GLU A 77 5.58 14.61 3.62
C GLU A 77 4.93 14.00 4.88
N MET A 78 5.11 12.69 5.12
CA MET A 78 4.70 11.97 6.34
C MET A 78 5.60 12.30 7.55
#